data_AF-A0A378K6S7-F1
#
_entry.id   AF-A0A378K6S7-F1
#
_cell.length_a   1.000
_cell.length_b   1.000
_cell.length_c   1.000
_cell.angle_alpha   90.00
_cell.angle_beta   90.00
_cell.angle_gamma   90.00
#
_symmetry.space_group_name_H-M   'P 1'
#
loop_
_entity.id
_entity.type
_entity.pdbx_description
1 polymer ?
#
loop_
_entity_poly.entity_id
_entity_poly.type
_entity_poly.pdbx_seq_one_letter_code
_entity_poly.pdbx_strand_id
1 'polypeptide(L)'
;MTFTPPEFKILSVNTRNLETVFSTLLGRYKIITDPPVSEAVSSGEIIRNTLETLLARTHKVVICKTDRETARDVFKQLSNELREVLKENNEEKNKQAILFLLGALLHRYFRLIKEYDNFNSYIPYPSFLFSKPPSNVKDCRLFQAIRLALGLPEVMERNYRINDLKILDVTTIVTALETFRDNMQLIIGKDEGKMPRYKSYPHFAADKNFETYLQEIIDEHKRRNPVVLNQFKAINFIQSLVKQIEEEQRQIEEALTHLGKLLPKTCSDFKTISLELMEEQIKAQIESNVLQEKIIDLLYTGHIQENFSTMDCGSFIEAMKNCNNSLARYRALGGYCLLLQNEGVKEQLRFCIHQALGVEINPNELTDKDMLDAIRLLKTYFEANPKVELNFDFFGGKGSMNTFILQTELALAKKVQTVNKAQEDNSETRTTSLFV
;
A
#
# COMPACT_ATOMS: atom_id res chain seq x y z
N MET A 1 -11.79 -0.85 -25.68
CA MET A 1 -12.16 -1.73 -24.56
C MET A 1 -13.67 -1.70 -24.43
N THR A 2 -14.29 -2.87 -24.30
CA THR A 2 -15.73 -3.04 -24.09
C THR A 2 -16.09 -2.87 -22.62
N PHE A 3 -15.22 -3.31 -21.73
CA PHE A 3 -15.35 -3.06 -20.30
C PHE A 3 -14.99 -1.61 -19.98
N THR A 4 -15.86 -0.93 -19.22
CA THR A 4 -15.62 0.42 -18.69
C THR A 4 -15.51 0.33 -17.17
N PRO A 5 -14.29 0.46 -16.60
CA PRO A 5 -14.12 0.48 -15.14
C PRO A 5 -14.78 1.73 -14.51
N PRO A 6 -14.93 1.77 -13.18
CA PRO A 6 -15.42 2.93 -12.46
C PRO A 6 -14.61 4.19 -12.80
N GLU A 7 -15.25 5.35 -12.71
CA GLU A 7 -14.59 6.66 -12.84
C GLU A 7 -13.31 6.72 -11.99
N PHE A 8 -12.25 7.35 -12.51
CA PHE A 8 -10.93 7.27 -11.86
C PHE A 8 -10.95 7.76 -10.41
N LYS A 9 -11.75 8.78 -10.09
CA LYS A 9 -11.92 9.28 -8.72
C LYS A 9 -12.48 8.21 -7.78
N ILE A 10 -13.45 7.41 -8.24
CA ILE A 10 -14.03 6.30 -7.47
C ILE A 10 -13.00 5.19 -7.34
N LEU A 11 -12.36 4.81 -8.46
CA LEU A 11 -11.34 3.77 -8.49
C LEU A 11 -10.15 4.12 -7.58
N SER A 12 -9.74 5.39 -7.50
CA SER A 12 -8.69 5.85 -6.60
C SER A 12 -9.05 5.64 -5.13
N VAL A 13 -10.28 6.02 -4.73
CA VAL A 13 -10.78 5.77 -3.37
C VAL A 13 -10.86 4.27 -3.07
N ASN A 14 -11.40 3.47 -4.00
CA ASN A 14 -11.47 2.00 -3.86
C ASN A 14 -10.07 1.39 -3.68
N THR A 15 -9.08 1.86 -4.45
CA THR A 15 -7.69 1.40 -4.37
C THR A 15 -7.05 1.74 -3.03
N ARG A 16 -7.26 2.96 -2.51
CA ARG A 16 -6.78 3.35 -1.18
C ARG A 16 -7.40 2.49 -0.08
N ASN A 17 -8.66 2.11 -0.23
CA ASN A 17 -9.38 1.26 0.73
C ASN A 17 -9.09 -0.23 0.60
N LEU A 18 -8.37 -0.67 -0.45
CA LEU A 18 -8.12 -2.07 -0.75
C LEU A 18 -7.44 -2.81 0.41
N GLU A 19 -6.47 -2.17 1.08
CA GLU A 19 -5.81 -2.73 2.26
C GLU A 19 -6.80 -2.97 3.41
N THR A 20 -7.70 -2.01 3.66
CA THR A 20 -8.72 -2.10 4.72
C THR A 20 -9.73 -3.20 4.44
N VAL A 21 -10.22 -3.27 3.20
CA VAL A 21 -11.17 -4.31 2.75
C VAL A 21 -10.53 -5.69 2.87
N PHE A 22 -9.30 -5.85 2.35
CA PHE A 22 -8.58 -7.12 2.41
C PHE A 22 -8.24 -7.51 3.86
N SER A 23 -7.82 -6.55 4.69
CA SER A 23 -7.54 -6.80 6.11
C SER A 23 -8.79 -7.22 6.89
N THR A 24 -9.96 -6.67 6.54
CA THR A 24 -11.24 -7.06 7.12
C THR A 24 -11.64 -8.46 6.70
N LEU A 25 -11.50 -8.79 5.41
CA LEU A 25 -11.75 -10.14 4.89
C LEU A 25 -10.87 -11.21 5.57
N LEU A 26 -9.63 -10.86 5.87
CA LEU A 26 -8.70 -11.74 6.58
C LEU A 26 -8.92 -11.81 8.09
N GLY A 27 -9.83 -11.00 8.66
CA GLY A 27 -10.06 -10.94 10.10
C GLY A 27 -8.81 -10.53 10.90
N ARG A 28 -8.02 -9.59 10.35
CA ARG A 28 -6.74 -9.17 10.95
C ARG A 28 -6.91 -8.58 12.35
N TYR A 29 -5.81 -8.59 13.09
CA TYR A 29 -5.73 -8.02 14.44
C TYR A 29 -6.24 -6.57 14.46
N LYS A 30 -7.11 -6.27 15.43
CA LYS A 30 -7.62 -4.92 15.68
C LYS A 30 -7.42 -4.57 17.15
N ILE A 31 -6.99 -3.33 17.39
CA ILE A 31 -6.95 -2.78 18.75
C ILE A 31 -8.39 -2.38 19.10
N ILE A 32 -9.03 -3.16 19.96
CA ILE A 32 -10.42 -2.93 20.36
C ILE A 32 -10.52 -1.68 21.24
N THR A 33 -11.26 -0.68 20.78
CA THR A 33 -11.62 0.52 21.54
C THR A 33 -12.85 0.25 22.40
N ASP A 34 -12.91 0.86 23.59
CA ASP A 34 -14.07 0.79 24.50
C ASP A 34 -14.48 2.22 24.92
N PRO A 35 -15.71 2.69 24.60
CA PRO A 35 -16.77 1.97 23.89
C PRO A 35 -16.40 1.67 22.42
N PRO A 36 -17.02 0.64 21.80
CA PRO A 36 -16.85 0.37 20.37
C PRO A 36 -17.20 1.63 19.58
N VAL A 37 -16.29 2.07 18.72
CA VAL A 37 -16.51 3.27 17.91
C VAL A 37 -17.65 2.98 16.93
N SER A 38 -18.69 3.81 16.96
CA SER A 38 -19.82 3.71 16.03
C SER A 38 -19.36 3.83 14.58
N GLU A 39 -19.99 3.09 13.66
CA GLU A 39 -19.68 3.13 12.21
C GLU A 39 -19.81 4.53 11.58
N ALA A 40 -20.52 5.46 12.26
CA ALA A 40 -20.71 6.83 11.80
C ALA A 40 -19.53 7.78 12.10
N VAL A 41 -18.47 7.32 12.76
CA VAL A 41 -17.33 8.16 13.18
C VAL A 41 -16.29 8.28 12.06
N SER A 42 -15.69 9.46 11.91
CA SER A 42 -14.67 9.71 10.88
C SER A 42 -13.43 8.81 11.06
N SER A 43 -12.76 8.47 9.95
CA SER A 43 -11.54 7.63 9.96
C SER A 43 -10.45 8.20 10.88
N GLY A 44 -10.25 9.52 10.84
CA GLY A 44 -9.25 10.21 11.66
C GLY A 44 -9.51 10.09 13.17
N GLU A 45 -10.79 10.15 13.57
CA GLU A 45 -11.19 9.99 14.97
C GLU A 45 -11.07 8.54 15.45
N ILE A 46 -11.41 7.56 14.61
CA ILE A 46 -11.16 6.13 14.88
C ILE A 46 -9.67 5.88 15.15
N ILE A 47 -8.79 6.43 14.31
CA ILE A 47 -7.34 6.27 14.42
C ILE A 47 -6.82 6.93 15.70
N ARG A 48 -7.29 8.13 16.02
CA ARG A 48 -6.95 8.82 17.26
C ARG A 48 -7.34 7.99 18.49
N ASN A 49 -8.58 7.52 18.54
CA ASN A 49 -9.11 6.69 19.64
C ASN A 49 -8.33 5.37 19.77
N THR A 50 -7.88 4.82 18.64
CA THR A 50 -7.03 3.62 18.60
C THR A 50 -5.68 3.87 19.27
N LEU A 51 -5.02 5.00 18.97
CA LEU A 51 -3.76 5.38 19.61
C LEU A 51 -3.95 5.65 21.12
N GLU A 52 -5.00 6.37 21.49
CA GLU A 52 -5.36 6.63 22.90
C GLU A 52 -5.55 5.31 23.67
N THR A 53 -6.28 4.37 23.09
CA THR A 53 -6.52 3.04 23.66
C THR A 53 -5.22 2.27 23.82
N LEU A 54 -4.35 2.24 22.80
CA LEU A 54 -3.07 1.55 22.88
C LEU A 54 -2.14 2.17 23.93
N LEU A 55 -2.12 3.50 24.04
CA LEU A 55 -1.37 4.21 25.08
C LEU A 55 -1.91 3.91 26.48
N ALA A 56 -3.24 3.85 26.65
CA ALA A 56 -3.88 3.50 27.92
C ALA A 56 -3.53 2.05 28.35
N ARG A 57 -3.57 1.12 27.39
CA ARG A 57 -3.14 -0.28 27.59
C ARG A 57 -1.65 -0.35 27.94
N THR A 58 -0.80 0.38 27.21
CA THR A 58 0.65 0.43 27.47
C THR A 58 0.97 1.07 28.82
N HIS A 59 0.14 1.98 29.31
CA HIS A 59 0.34 2.54 30.65
C HIS A 59 0.34 1.46 31.74
N LYS A 60 -0.41 0.35 31.56
CA LYS A 60 -0.36 -0.80 32.47
C LYS A 60 1.00 -1.51 32.45
N VAL A 61 1.70 -1.51 31.31
CA VAL A 61 3.09 -1.97 31.19
C VAL A 61 4.02 -1.04 31.96
N VAL A 62 3.84 0.28 31.81
CA VAL A 62 4.67 1.31 32.46
C VAL A 62 4.58 1.26 33.99
N ILE A 63 3.42 0.94 34.55
CA ILE A 63 3.23 0.89 36.02
C ILE A 63 3.41 -0.52 36.60
N CYS A 64 3.70 -1.54 35.78
CA CYS A 64 3.84 -2.90 36.28
C CYS A 64 5.09 -3.03 37.18
N LYS A 65 4.97 -3.85 38.23
CA LYS A 65 6.09 -4.20 39.09
C LYS A 65 6.93 -5.27 38.38
N THR A 66 8.15 -4.95 37.96
CA THR A 66 9.07 -5.89 37.31
C THR A 66 10.50 -5.60 37.73
N ASP A 67 11.30 -6.65 37.78
CA ASP A 67 12.76 -6.67 37.87
C ASP A 67 13.48 -6.15 36.61
N ARG A 68 12.76 -5.97 35.49
CA ARG A 68 13.29 -5.52 34.20
C ARG A 68 13.03 -4.03 33.96
N GLU A 69 13.47 -3.21 34.90
CA GLU A 69 13.13 -1.77 34.96
C GLU A 69 13.56 -1.01 33.69
N THR A 70 14.77 -1.25 33.18
CA THR A 70 15.27 -0.57 31.98
C THR A 70 14.41 -0.87 30.74
N ALA A 71 13.94 -2.11 30.60
CA ALA A 71 13.05 -2.51 29.50
C ALA A 71 11.66 -1.87 29.65
N ARG A 72 11.14 -1.77 30.87
CA ARG A 72 9.87 -1.07 31.18
C ARG A 72 9.98 0.42 30.86
N ASP A 73 11.11 1.05 31.18
CA ASP A 73 11.31 2.49 31.02
C ASP A 73 11.34 2.93 29.55
N VAL A 74 11.68 2.03 28.62
CA VAL A 74 11.48 2.25 27.17
C VAL A 74 10.03 2.61 26.87
N PHE A 75 9.07 1.87 27.42
CA PHE A 75 7.64 2.13 27.20
C PHE A 75 7.19 3.44 27.83
N LYS A 76 7.82 3.86 28.94
CA LYS A 76 7.55 5.16 29.57
C LYS A 76 7.99 6.29 28.63
N GLN A 77 9.22 6.24 28.15
CA GLN A 77 9.77 7.24 27.23
C GLN A 77 8.96 7.28 25.92
N LEU A 78 8.74 6.12 25.30
CA LEU A 78 7.97 6.03 24.06
C LEU A 78 6.53 6.53 24.22
N SER A 79 5.84 6.15 25.31
CA SER A 79 4.47 6.63 25.55
C SER A 79 4.41 8.15 25.70
N ASN A 80 5.43 8.78 26.29
CA ASN A 80 5.49 10.25 26.40
C ASN A 80 5.71 10.90 25.03
N GLU A 81 6.63 10.38 24.21
CA GLU A 81 6.87 10.86 22.85
C GLU A 81 5.58 10.78 22.00
N LEU A 82 4.86 9.67 22.08
CA LEU A 82 3.65 9.44 21.28
C LEU A 82 2.42 10.22 21.76
N ARG A 83 2.39 10.64 23.04
CA ARG A 83 1.35 11.58 23.51
C ARG A 83 1.51 12.96 22.87
N GLU A 84 2.73 13.38 22.56
CA GLU A 84 2.93 14.63 21.80
C GLU A 84 2.42 14.50 20.37
N VAL A 85 2.68 13.36 19.71
CA VAL A 85 2.13 13.07 18.37
C VAL A 85 0.59 13.12 18.38
N LEU A 86 -0.04 12.54 19.39
CA LEU A 86 -1.48 12.56 19.55
C LEU A 86 -2.06 13.99 19.61
N LYS A 87 -1.35 14.93 20.25
CA LYS A 87 -1.77 16.35 20.35
C LYS A 87 -1.73 17.07 19.01
N GLU A 88 -0.88 16.62 18.07
CA GLU A 88 -0.78 17.21 16.73
C GLU A 88 -2.02 16.92 15.87
N ASN A 89 -2.86 15.96 16.26
CA ASN A 89 -4.11 15.60 15.60
C ASN A 89 -3.95 15.31 14.09
N ASN A 90 -2.83 14.69 13.71
CA ASN A 90 -2.52 14.31 12.33
C ASN A 90 -2.76 12.81 12.12
N GLU A 91 -3.65 12.46 11.18
CA GLU A 91 -4.06 11.08 10.93
C GLU A 91 -2.88 10.16 10.58
N GLU A 92 -2.03 10.57 9.64
CA GLU A 92 -0.90 9.76 9.18
C GLU A 92 0.16 9.58 10.26
N LYS A 93 0.47 10.63 11.01
CA LYS A 93 1.37 10.53 12.17
C LYS A 93 0.79 9.61 13.25
N ASN A 94 -0.52 9.65 13.49
CA ASN A 94 -1.18 8.75 14.42
C ASN A 94 -1.13 7.29 13.97
N LYS A 95 -1.34 6.99 12.67
CA LYS A 95 -1.14 5.64 12.10
C LYS A 95 0.27 5.14 12.34
N GLN A 96 1.28 5.96 12.05
CA GLN A 96 2.69 5.63 12.28
C GLN A 96 3.00 5.43 13.78
N ALA A 97 2.44 6.27 14.66
CA ALA A 97 2.59 6.15 16.11
C ALA A 97 2.01 4.84 16.65
N ILE A 98 0.83 4.41 16.15
CA ILE A 98 0.22 3.12 16.52
C ILE A 98 1.16 1.98 16.15
N LEU A 99 1.63 1.94 14.91
CA LEU A 99 2.56 0.88 14.44
C LEU A 99 3.87 0.90 15.21
N PHE A 100 4.41 2.09 15.52
CA PHE A 100 5.64 2.22 16.28
C PHE A 100 5.50 1.67 17.70
N LEU A 101 4.41 2.01 18.41
CA LEU A 101 4.13 1.50 19.75
C LEU A 101 3.85 0.00 19.76
N LEU A 102 3.04 -0.46 18.80
CA LEU A 102 2.72 -1.88 18.64
C LEU A 102 3.99 -2.68 18.34
N GLY A 103 4.88 -2.17 17.50
CA GLY A 103 6.17 -2.77 17.17
C GLY A 103 7.08 -2.85 18.39
N ALA A 104 7.11 -1.83 19.26
CA ALA A 104 7.86 -1.88 20.50
C ALA A 104 7.35 -2.97 21.47
N LEU A 105 6.02 -3.09 21.61
CA LEU A 105 5.38 -4.14 22.42
C LEU A 105 5.68 -5.53 21.87
N LEU A 106 5.53 -5.73 20.56
CA LEU A 106 5.81 -6.99 19.88
C LEU A 106 7.29 -7.38 19.95
N HIS A 107 8.20 -6.42 19.73
CA HIS A 107 9.64 -6.64 19.85
C HIS A 107 9.95 -7.19 21.25
N ARG A 108 9.49 -6.52 22.31
CA ARG A 108 9.76 -6.96 23.68
C ARG A 108 9.05 -8.26 24.04
N TYR A 109 7.84 -8.50 23.52
CA TYR A 109 7.09 -9.75 23.66
C TYR A 109 7.89 -10.95 23.13
N PHE A 110 8.31 -10.90 21.86
CA PHE A 110 9.11 -11.97 21.25
C PHE A 110 10.51 -12.07 21.85
N ARG A 111 11.10 -10.94 22.21
CA ARG A 111 12.41 -10.89 22.87
C ARG A 111 12.40 -11.61 24.22
N LEU A 112 11.38 -11.40 25.05
CA LEU A 112 11.21 -12.12 26.32
C LEU A 112 11.07 -13.63 26.10
N ILE A 113 10.33 -14.06 25.08
CA ILE A 113 10.22 -15.48 24.75
C ILE A 113 11.61 -16.06 24.46
N LYS A 114 12.39 -15.43 23.57
CA LYS A 114 13.73 -15.90 23.20
C LYS A 114 14.72 -15.91 24.37
N GLU A 115 14.71 -14.87 25.21
CA GLU A 115 15.57 -14.79 26.39
C GLU A 115 15.28 -15.90 27.42
N TYR A 116 14.04 -16.35 27.55
CA TYR A 116 13.67 -17.44 28.45
C TYR A 116 13.87 -18.82 27.82
N ASP A 117 13.67 -18.96 26.51
CA ASP A 117 13.92 -20.21 25.78
C ASP A 117 15.42 -20.53 25.65
N ASN A 118 16.27 -19.49 25.59
CA ASN A 118 17.71 -19.65 25.39
C ASN A 118 18.53 -18.63 26.21
N PHE A 119 18.41 -18.74 27.53
CA PHE A 119 18.98 -17.83 28.54
C PHE A 119 20.48 -17.52 28.37
N ASN A 120 21.28 -18.50 27.95
CA ASN A 120 22.73 -18.36 27.81
C ASN A 120 23.19 -17.61 26.54
N SER A 121 22.34 -17.44 25.53
CA SER A 121 22.73 -16.81 24.24
C SER A 121 22.24 -15.36 24.09
N TYR A 122 21.22 -14.96 24.86
CA TYR A 122 20.52 -13.69 24.66
C TYR A 122 20.67 -12.68 25.82
N ILE A 123 21.46 -12.99 26.85
CA ILE A 123 21.79 -12.09 27.98
C ILE A 123 23.31 -11.88 28.03
N PRO A 124 23.81 -10.63 28.14
CA PRO A 124 25.25 -10.32 28.16
C PRO A 124 25.97 -10.68 29.47
N TYR A 125 25.30 -11.34 30.42
CA TYR A 125 25.86 -11.70 31.71
C TYR A 125 25.98 -13.21 31.85
N PRO A 126 27.14 -13.72 32.34
CA PRO A 126 27.35 -15.14 32.51
C PRO A 126 26.39 -15.70 33.56
N SER A 127 25.73 -16.80 33.21
CA SER A 127 24.62 -17.43 33.95
C SER A 127 24.94 -17.95 35.36
N PHE A 128 26.19 -17.84 35.80
CA PHE A 128 26.61 -18.27 37.14
C PHE A 128 26.22 -17.29 38.27
N LEU A 129 25.78 -16.06 37.95
CA LEU A 129 25.39 -15.05 38.94
C LEU A 129 23.91 -15.11 39.36
N PHE A 130 23.08 -15.86 38.64
CA PHE A 130 21.67 -16.05 38.99
C PHE A 130 21.47 -17.44 39.59
N SER A 131 20.99 -17.50 40.83
CA SER A 131 20.82 -18.74 41.60
C SER A 131 19.77 -19.71 41.02
N LYS A 132 18.91 -19.26 40.10
CA LYS A 132 18.09 -20.11 39.22
C LYS A 132 17.83 -19.37 37.88
N PRO A 133 17.96 -20.02 36.71
CA PRO A 133 17.38 -19.49 35.49
C PRO A 133 15.86 -19.33 35.70
N PRO A 134 15.25 -18.23 35.27
CA PRO A 134 13.82 -18.06 35.43
C PRO A 134 13.09 -19.14 34.61
N SER A 135 12.36 -20.02 35.29
CA SER A 135 11.90 -21.29 34.73
C SER A 135 10.84 -21.15 33.64
N ASN A 136 10.14 -20.01 33.59
CA ASN A 136 9.06 -19.80 32.63
C ASN A 136 8.82 -18.30 32.36
N VAL A 137 8.70 -17.92 31.09
CA VAL A 137 8.33 -16.56 30.68
C VAL A 137 6.95 -16.15 31.21
N LYS A 138 6.08 -17.13 31.49
CA LYS A 138 4.76 -16.92 32.09
C LYS A 138 4.82 -16.24 33.45
N ASP A 139 5.91 -16.37 34.20
CA ASP A 139 6.07 -15.76 35.53
C ASP A 139 6.60 -14.32 35.44
N CYS A 140 7.01 -13.87 34.25
CA CYS A 140 7.49 -12.52 34.03
C CYS A 140 6.32 -11.52 34.01
N ARG A 141 6.25 -10.67 35.04
CA ARG A 141 5.20 -9.62 35.14
C ARG A 141 5.21 -8.65 33.98
N LEU A 142 6.40 -8.30 33.46
CA LEU A 142 6.52 -7.47 32.26
C LEU A 142 5.92 -8.17 31.03
N PHE A 143 6.18 -9.47 30.86
CA PHE A 143 5.60 -10.27 29.78
C PHE A 143 4.07 -10.31 29.86
N GLN A 144 3.52 -10.60 31.04
CA GLN A 144 2.08 -10.61 31.29
C GLN A 144 1.45 -9.24 30.96
N ALA A 145 2.05 -8.14 31.42
CA ALA A 145 1.55 -6.80 31.15
C ALA A 145 1.58 -6.46 29.64
N ILE A 146 2.63 -6.86 28.93
CA ILE A 146 2.73 -6.67 27.48
C ILE A 146 1.64 -7.49 26.75
N ARG A 147 1.40 -8.74 27.15
CA ARG A 147 0.31 -9.55 26.57
C ARG A 147 -1.04 -8.88 26.70
N LEU A 148 -1.36 -8.39 27.90
CA LEU A 148 -2.61 -7.67 28.15
C LEU A 148 -2.69 -6.39 27.32
N ALA A 149 -1.57 -5.68 27.15
CA ALA A 149 -1.53 -4.49 26.30
C ALA A 149 -1.78 -4.81 24.81
N LEU A 150 -1.32 -5.97 24.35
CA LEU A 150 -1.60 -6.54 23.02
C LEU A 150 -3.01 -7.16 22.90
N GLY A 151 -3.86 -7.04 23.93
CA GLY A 151 -5.21 -7.61 23.91
C GLY A 151 -5.25 -9.14 23.88
N LEU A 152 -4.17 -9.81 24.30
CA LEU A 152 -4.11 -11.27 24.37
C LEU A 152 -4.83 -11.78 25.64
N PRO A 153 -5.35 -13.02 25.63
CA PRO A 153 -5.95 -13.63 26.81
C PRO A 153 -4.98 -13.65 28.00
N GLU A 154 -5.50 -13.29 29.17
CA GLU A 154 -4.77 -13.30 30.44
C GLU A 154 -4.33 -14.72 30.80
N VAL A 155 -5.24 -15.69 30.61
CA VAL A 155 -4.98 -17.10 30.88
C VAL A 155 -4.07 -17.69 29.79
N MET A 156 -2.87 -18.09 30.20
CA MET A 156 -1.89 -18.72 29.30
C MET A 156 -1.98 -20.25 29.36
N GLU A 157 -2.77 -20.82 28.45
CA GLU A 157 -2.85 -22.27 28.24
C GLU A 157 -1.51 -22.91 27.83
N ARG A 158 -1.46 -24.24 27.68
CA ARG A 158 -0.24 -24.97 27.27
C ARG A 158 0.30 -24.49 25.91
N ASN A 159 -0.60 -24.22 24.97
CA ASN A 159 -0.27 -23.79 23.60
C ASN A 159 -0.47 -22.28 23.38
N TYR A 160 -0.37 -21.48 24.43
CA TYR A 160 -0.67 -20.04 24.37
C TYR A 160 0.07 -19.33 23.22
N ARG A 161 1.33 -19.69 22.93
CA ARG A 161 2.11 -19.08 21.85
C ARG A 161 1.45 -19.26 20.48
N ILE A 162 0.93 -20.45 20.20
CA ILE A 162 0.21 -20.73 18.95
C ILE A 162 -1.10 -19.93 18.91
N ASN A 163 -1.81 -19.86 20.04
CA ASN A 163 -3.07 -19.12 20.13
C ASN A 163 -2.87 -17.61 19.97
N ASP A 164 -1.84 -17.04 20.60
CA ASP A 164 -1.51 -15.62 20.45
C ASP A 164 -1.16 -15.30 19.00
N LEU A 165 -0.46 -16.21 18.32
CA LEU A 165 -0.08 -16.05 16.92
C LEU A 165 -1.22 -16.28 15.92
N LYS A 166 -2.39 -16.74 16.38
CA LYS A 166 -3.65 -16.68 15.62
C LYS A 166 -4.32 -15.31 15.75
N ILE A 167 -4.16 -14.66 16.91
CA ILE A 167 -4.70 -13.31 17.18
C ILE A 167 -3.80 -12.24 16.54
N LEU A 168 -2.48 -12.34 16.76
CA LEU A 168 -1.45 -11.50 16.19
C LEU A 168 -1.09 -12.05 14.82
N ASP A 169 -1.81 -11.60 13.80
CA ASP A 169 -1.56 -12.02 12.43
C ASP A 169 -0.15 -11.59 11.96
N VAL A 170 0.40 -12.38 11.04
CA VAL A 170 1.77 -12.22 10.52
C VAL A 170 2.03 -10.84 9.92
N THR A 171 1.06 -10.27 9.22
CA THR A 171 1.21 -8.96 8.59
C THR A 171 1.30 -7.88 9.65
N THR A 172 0.42 -7.92 10.65
CA THR A 172 0.47 -6.99 11.78
C THR A 172 1.81 -7.06 12.50
N ILE A 173 2.31 -8.27 12.74
CA ILE A 173 3.61 -8.47 13.39
C ILE A 173 4.74 -7.85 12.55
N VAL A 174 4.83 -8.22 11.27
CA VAL A 174 5.93 -7.80 10.39
C VAL A 174 5.88 -6.28 10.18
N THR A 175 4.73 -5.73 9.79
CA THR A 175 4.59 -4.29 9.54
C THR A 175 4.94 -3.46 10.78
N ALA A 176 4.41 -3.82 11.96
CA ALA A 176 4.70 -3.08 13.18
C ALA A 176 6.19 -3.17 13.59
N LEU A 177 6.80 -4.35 13.47
CA LEU A 177 8.22 -4.53 13.79
C LEU A 177 9.14 -3.81 12.79
N GLU A 178 8.82 -3.80 11.49
CA GLU A 178 9.56 -3.04 10.48
C GLU A 178 9.42 -1.54 10.72
N THR A 179 8.21 -1.03 10.97
CA THR A 179 8.02 0.38 11.35
C THR A 179 8.81 0.74 12.61
N PHE A 180 8.87 -0.16 13.60
CA PHE A 180 9.68 0.04 14.80
C PHE A 180 11.18 0.06 14.50
N ARG A 181 11.69 -0.87 13.69
CA ARG A 181 13.09 -0.88 13.24
C ARG A 181 13.44 0.42 12.53
N ASP A 182 12.65 0.80 11.54
CA ASP A 182 12.93 1.97 10.70
C ASP A 182 12.92 3.25 11.54
N ASN A 183 11.94 3.39 12.46
CA ASN A 183 11.91 4.50 13.42
C ASN A 183 13.11 4.52 14.36
N MET A 184 13.56 3.36 14.81
CA MET A 184 14.72 3.22 15.70
C MET A 184 16.05 3.52 15.01
N GLN A 185 16.12 3.34 13.69
CA GLN A 185 17.29 3.64 12.87
C GLN A 185 17.35 5.08 12.37
N LEU A 186 16.27 5.86 12.51
CA LEU A 186 16.28 7.29 12.18
C LEU A 186 17.40 8.01 12.94
N ILE A 187 18.22 8.77 12.20
CA ILE A 187 19.27 9.58 12.78
C ILE A 187 18.66 10.84 13.41
N ILE A 188 18.83 10.99 14.72
CA ILE A 188 18.34 12.12 15.51
C ILE A 188 19.52 12.93 16.08
N GLY A 189 19.30 14.22 16.33
CA GLY A 189 20.31 15.16 16.86
C GLY A 189 20.67 16.29 15.90
N LYS A 190 21.38 17.31 16.39
CA LYS A 190 21.94 18.42 15.60
C LYS A 190 23.46 18.35 15.58
N ASP A 191 24.05 18.79 14.47
CA ASP A 191 25.49 18.94 14.22
C ASP A 191 26.31 17.67 14.55
N GLU A 192 27.10 17.68 15.62
CA GLU A 192 28.04 16.61 16.02
C GLU A 192 27.39 15.46 16.83
N GLY A 193 26.11 15.60 17.22
CA GLY A 193 25.40 14.64 18.09
C GLY A 193 24.49 13.64 17.35
N LYS A 194 24.68 13.46 16.04
CA LYS A 194 23.84 12.57 15.22
C LYS A 194 24.00 11.11 15.63
N MET A 195 22.93 10.50 16.09
CA MET A 195 22.91 9.08 16.44
C MET A 195 21.58 8.42 16.03
N PRO A 196 21.57 7.11 15.77
CA PRO A 196 20.32 6.36 15.63
C PRO A 196 19.43 6.54 16.84
N ARG A 197 18.12 6.68 16.62
CA ARG A 197 17.11 6.92 17.67
C ARG A 197 17.18 5.88 18.78
N TYR A 198 17.45 4.61 18.50
CA TYR A 198 17.55 3.59 19.55
C TYR A 198 18.61 3.91 20.61
N LYS A 199 19.66 4.67 20.27
CA LYS A 199 20.71 5.05 21.23
C LYS A 199 20.23 6.09 22.25
N SER A 200 19.11 6.78 22.02
CA SER A 200 18.50 7.65 23.04
C SER A 200 17.71 6.88 24.10
N TYR A 201 17.53 5.57 23.92
CA TYR A 201 16.89 4.68 24.87
C TYR A 201 17.99 3.87 25.61
N PRO A 202 18.24 4.12 26.91
CA PRO A 202 19.36 3.48 27.63
C PRO A 202 19.35 1.95 27.56
N HIS A 203 18.17 1.33 27.57
CA HIS A 203 18.02 -0.12 27.44
C HIS A 203 18.55 -0.65 26.10
N PHE A 204 18.24 0.00 24.98
CA PHE A 204 18.70 -0.41 23.66
C PHE A 204 20.14 0.01 23.40
N ALA A 205 20.56 1.18 23.89
CA ALA A 205 21.94 1.64 23.80
C ALA A 205 22.94 0.68 24.47
N ALA A 206 22.51 0.02 25.55
CA ALA A 206 23.32 -0.99 26.26
C ALA A 206 23.31 -2.37 25.58
N ASP A 207 22.36 -2.66 24.71
CA ASP A 207 22.25 -3.93 23.98
C ASP A 207 23.00 -3.86 22.64
N LYS A 208 24.23 -4.37 22.63
CA LYS A 208 25.09 -4.41 21.44
C LYS A 208 24.48 -5.14 20.24
N ASN A 209 23.50 -6.02 20.48
CA ASN A 209 22.90 -6.86 19.46
C ASN A 209 21.45 -6.47 19.17
N PHE A 210 20.98 -5.32 19.65
CA PHE A 210 19.60 -4.85 19.47
C PHE A 210 19.13 -4.95 18.01
N GLU A 211 19.90 -4.39 17.07
CA GLU A 211 19.54 -4.36 15.66
C GLU A 211 19.48 -5.78 15.06
N THR A 212 20.49 -6.60 15.33
CA THR A 212 20.55 -8.00 14.88
C THR A 212 19.34 -8.79 15.38
N TYR A 213 19.04 -8.68 16.68
CA TYR A 213 17.94 -9.42 17.29
C TYR A 213 16.57 -8.95 16.81
N LEU A 214 16.39 -7.65 16.58
CA LEU A 214 15.17 -7.13 15.99
C LEU A 214 14.99 -7.67 14.56
N GLN A 215 16.06 -7.69 13.75
CA GLN A 215 16.00 -8.22 12.40
C GLN A 215 15.75 -9.74 12.38
N GLU A 216 16.36 -10.51 13.28
CA GLU A 216 16.10 -11.95 13.44
C GLU A 216 14.63 -12.24 13.73
N ILE A 217 13.99 -11.46 14.62
CA ILE A 217 12.56 -11.60 14.93
C ILE A 217 11.73 -11.29 13.67
N ILE A 218 12.04 -10.21 12.95
CA ILE A 218 11.34 -9.85 11.71
C ILE A 218 11.44 -10.99 10.68
N ASP A 219 12.64 -11.52 10.46
CA ASP A 219 12.89 -12.56 9.46
C ASP A 219 12.19 -13.89 9.80
N GLU A 220 12.17 -14.25 11.08
CA GLU A 220 11.41 -15.41 11.57
C GLU A 220 9.92 -15.27 11.23
N HIS A 221 9.33 -14.10 11.47
CA HIS A 221 7.91 -13.87 11.20
C HIS A 221 7.61 -13.75 9.70
N LYS A 222 8.50 -13.19 8.89
CA LYS A 222 8.36 -13.17 7.42
C LYS A 222 8.25 -14.56 6.82
N ARG A 223 8.97 -15.55 7.38
CA ARG A 223 8.94 -16.94 6.91
C ARG A 223 7.65 -17.68 7.27
N ARG A 224 6.88 -17.23 8.26
CA ARG A 224 5.68 -17.94 8.75
C ARG A 224 4.52 -17.95 7.76
N ASN A 225 4.32 -16.87 7.01
CA ASN A 225 3.26 -16.81 6.00
C ASN A 225 3.64 -15.84 4.87
N PRO A 226 4.61 -16.21 4.02
CA PRO A 226 5.07 -15.37 2.92
C PRO A 226 3.95 -15.09 1.89
N VAL A 227 2.97 -15.98 1.77
CA VAL A 227 1.87 -15.85 0.79
C VAL A 227 0.99 -14.65 1.13
N VAL A 228 0.56 -14.52 2.39
CA VAL A 228 -0.27 -13.38 2.82
C VAL A 228 0.52 -12.07 2.75
N LEU A 229 1.79 -12.06 3.18
CA LEU A 229 2.65 -10.88 3.06
C LEU A 229 2.80 -10.44 1.60
N ASN A 230 2.92 -11.39 0.67
CA ASN A 230 2.98 -11.07 -0.75
C ASN A 230 1.68 -10.45 -1.29
N GLN A 231 0.52 -10.80 -0.73
CA GLN A 231 -0.75 -10.13 -1.10
C GLN A 231 -0.72 -8.65 -0.74
N PHE A 232 -0.18 -8.28 0.43
CA PHE A 232 -0.04 -6.87 0.83
C PHE A 232 0.98 -6.13 -0.04
N LYS A 233 2.03 -6.81 -0.53
CA LYS A 233 2.93 -6.21 -1.53
C LYS A 233 2.21 -5.89 -2.84
N ALA A 234 1.30 -6.75 -3.30
CA ALA A 234 0.47 -6.48 -4.49
C ALA A 234 -0.43 -5.25 -4.27
N ILE A 235 -1.04 -5.13 -3.09
CA ILE A 235 -1.84 -3.96 -2.70
C ILE A 235 -0.98 -2.68 -2.71
N ASN A 236 0.21 -2.72 -2.11
CA ASN A 236 1.13 -1.58 -2.09
C ASN A 236 1.55 -1.15 -3.50
N PHE A 237 1.78 -2.11 -4.41
CA PHE A 237 2.06 -1.83 -5.81
C PHE A 237 0.92 -1.03 -6.45
N ILE A 238 -0.32 -1.53 -6.42
CA ILE A 238 -1.44 -0.86 -7.09
C ILE A 238 -1.77 0.49 -6.45
N GLN A 239 -1.65 0.61 -5.12
CA GLN A 239 -1.80 1.89 -4.42
C GLN A 239 -0.74 2.90 -4.84
N SER A 240 0.53 2.48 -4.95
CA SER A 240 1.59 3.37 -5.41
C SER A 240 1.40 3.81 -6.86
N LEU A 241 0.96 2.90 -7.74
CA LEU A 241 0.65 3.20 -9.13
C LEU A 241 -0.49 4.22 -9.25
N VAL A 242 -1.61 3.99 -8.56
CA VAL A 242 -2.76 4.88 -8.62
C VAL A 242 -2.44 6.26 -8.04
N LYS A 243 -1.68 6.31 -6.93
CA LYS A 243 -1.20 7.59 -6.37
C LYS A 243 -0.36 8.38 -7.36
N GLN A 244 0.54 7.71 -8.08
CA GLN A 244 1.36 8.35 -9.11
C GLN A 244 0.49 8.86 -10.27
N ILE A 245 -0.44 8.04 -10.78
CA ILE A 245 -1.36 8.43 -11.86
C ILE A 245 -2.20 9.64 -11.45
N GLU A 246 -2.68 9.68 -10.21
CA GLU A 246 -3.49 10.78 -9.68
C GLU A 246 -2.71 12.09 -9.58
N GLU A 247 -1.45 12.03 -9.13
CA GLU A 247 -0.58 13.21 -9.08
C GLU A 247 -0.31 13.75 -10.49
N GLU A 248 -0.06 12.86 -11.46
CA GLU A 248 0.09 13.26 -12.87
C GLU A 248 -1.20 13.85 -13.45
N GLN A 249 -2.34 13.21 -13.18
CA GLN A 249 -3.64 13.70 -13.62
C GLN A 249 -3.90 15.12 -13.10
N ARG A 250 -3.61 15.37 -11.82
CA ARG A 250 -3.75 16.67 -11.16
C ARG A 250 -2.89 17.73 -11.85
N GLN A 251 -1.61 17.43 -12.10
CA GLN A 251 -0.69 18.36 -12.78
C GLN A 251 -1.17 18.71 -14.19
N ILE A 252 -1.64 17.71 -14.96
CA ILE A 252 -2.20 17.93 -16.31
C ILE A 252 -3.47 18.76 -16.24
N GLU A 253 -4.37 18.48 -15.30
CA GLU A 253 -5.63 19.21 -15.18
C GLU A 253 -5.43 20.67 -14.76
N GLU A 254 -4.47 20.94 -13.88
CA GLU A 254 -4.05 22.29 -13.50
C GLU A 254 -3.50 23.05 -14.73
N ALA A 255 -2.64 22.42 -15.51
CA ALA A 255 -2.09 23.00 -16.73
C ALA A 255 -3.13 23.22 -17.84
N LEU A 256 -4.06 22.28 -18.05
CA LEU A 256 -5.18 22.46 -18.98
C LEU A 256 -6.12 23.59 -18.53
N THR A 257 -6.33 23.73 -17.22
CA THR A 257 -7.12 24.84 -16.66
C THR A 257 -6.44 26.19 -16.88
N HIS A 258 -5.11 26.24 -16.75
CA HIS A 258 -4.33 27.43 -17.07
C HIS A 258 -4.39 27.75 -18.57
N LEU A 259 -4.16 26.74 -19.42
CA LEU A 259 -4.22 26.86 -20.87
C LEU A 259 -5.58 27.37 -21.34
N GLY A 260 -6.69 26.85 -20.80
CA GLY A 260 -8.05 27.31 -21.13
C GLY A 260 -8.33 28.76 -20.76
N LYS A 261 -7.59 29.35 -19.81
CA LYS A 261 -7.70 30.79 -19.47
C LYS A 261 -6.87 31.68 -20.39
N LEU A 262 -5.83 31.12 -21.02
CA LEU A 262 -4.90 31.85 -21.88
C LEU A 262 -5.28 31.77 -23.35
N LEU A 263 -5.73 30.61 -23.83
CA LEU A 263 -6.08 30.39 -25.24
C LEU A 263 -7.06 31.43 -25.80
N PRO A 264 -8.14 31.85 -25.10
CA PRO A 264 -9.03 32.89 -25.61
C PRO A 264 -8.39 34.28 -25.74
N LYS A 265 -7.25 34.51 -25.06
CA LYS A 265 -6.51 35.79 -25.10
C LYS A 265 -5.44 35.78 -26.18
N THR A 266 -4.87 34.61 -26.49
CA THR A 266 -3.78 34.46 -27.47
C THR A 266 -4.28 34.02 -28.84
N CYS A 267 -5.44 33.38 -28.91
CA CYS A 267 -6.08 32.92 -30.13
C CYS A 267 -7.45 33.60 -30.28
N SER A 268 -7.51 34.67 -31.07
CA SER A 268 -8.73 35.43 -31.34
C SER A 268 -9.78 34.65 -32.16
N ASP A 269 -9.36 33.63 -32.92
CA ASP A 269 -10.25 32.74 -33.66
C ASP A 269 -9.84 31.27 -33.47
N PHE A 270 -10.41 30.62 -32.45
CA PHE A 270 -10.13 29.22 -32.14
C PHE A 270 -10.61 28.25 -33.22
N LYS A 271 -11.64 28.61 -34.00
CA LYS A 271 -12.23 27.69 -34.99
C LYS A 271 -11.36 27.48 -36.23
N THR A 272 -10.38 28.35 -36.44
CA THR A 272 -9.49 28.32 -37.60
C THR A 272 -8.06 27.88 -37.26
N ILE A 273 -7.78 27.58 -35.99
CA ILE A 273 -6.46 27.08 -35.57
C ILE A 273 -6.26 25.64 -36.05
N SER A 274 -5.06 25.32 -36.55
CA SER A 274 -4.68 23.95 -36.87
C SER A 274 -4.16 23.21 -35.63
N LEU A 275 -4.05 21.88 -35.70
CA LEU A 275 -3.47 21.08 -34.62
C LEU A 275 -2.00 21.44 -34.37
N GLU A 276 -1.24 21.72 -35.42
CA GLU A 276 0.17 22.13 -35.32
C GLU A 276 0.32 23.46 -34.59
N LEU A 277 -0.54 24.44 -34.92
CA LEU A 277 -0.56 25.72 -34.23
C LEU A 277 -0.98 25.56 -32.76
N MET A 278 -1.92 24.65 -32.45
CA MET A 278 -2.29 24.34 -31.07
C MET A 278 -1.12 23.72 -30.28
N GLU A 279 -0.36 22.83 -30.91
CA GLU A 279 0.86 22.26 -30.31
C GLU A 279 1.88 23.36 -29.97
N GLU A 280 2.09 24.32 -30.89
CA GLU A 280 2.94 25.48 -30.62
C GLU A 280 2.43 26.34 -29.47
N GLN A 281 1.11 26.55 -29.36
CA GLN A 281 0.52 27.24 -28.20
C GLN A 281 0.76 26.48 -26.90
N ILE A 282 0.61 25.15 -26.89
CA ILE A 282 0.91 24.32 -25.71
C ILE A 282 2.37 24.49 -25.29
N LYS A 283 3.30 24.42 -26.25
CA LYS A 283 4.75 24.63 -26.00
C LYS A 283 5.07 26.02 -25.49
N ALA A 284 4.37 27.05 -25.97
CA ALA A 284 4.60 28.44 -25.56
C ALA A 284 4.04 28.77 -24.16
N GLN A 285 2.96 28.11 -23.73
CA GLN A 285 2.22 28.48 -22.52
C GLN A 285 2.49 27.57 -21.30
N ILE A 286 3.21 26.47 -21.48
CA ILE A 286 3.51 25.50 -20.40
C ILE A 286 5.02 25.41 -20.25
N GLU A 287 5.54 25.75 -19.07
CA GLU A 287 7.01 25.81 -18.86
C GLU A 287 7.68 24.43 -18.79
N SER A 288 6.98 23.41 -18.28
CA SER A 288 7.54 22.07 -18.10
C SER A 288 7.50 21.28 -19.40
N ASN A 289 8.66 20.97 -19.98
CA ASN A 289 8.76 20.13 -21.18
C ASN A 289 8.08 18.76 -21.01
N VAL A 290 8.20 18.15 -19.82
CA VAL A 290 7.54 16.86 -19.51
C VAL A 290 6.02 17.00 -19.54
N LEU A 291 5.50 18.13 -19.06
CA LEU A 291 4.06 18.38 -19.03
C LEU A 291 3.53 18.77 -20.41
N GLN A 292 4.32 19.50 -21.21
CA GLN A 292 4.03 19.77 -22.61
C GLN A 292 3.85 18.45 -23.37
N GLU A 293 4.82 17.55 -23.31
CA GLU A 293 4.76 16.24 -24.00
C GLU A 293 3.48 15.48 -23.62
N LYS A 294 3.14 15.41 -22.33
CA LYS A 294 1.92 14.73 -21.87
C LYS A 294 0.63 15.37 -22.39
N ILE A 295 0.57 16.70 -22.50
CA ILE A 295 -0.61 17.42 -23.02
C ILE A 295 -0.66 17.31 -24.54
N ILE A 296 0.48 17.27 -25.21
CA ILE A 296 0.57 17.00 -26.65
C ILE A 296 0.09 15.57 -26.94
N ASP A 297 0.50 14.58 -26.15
CA ASP A 297 -0.01 13.20 -26.30
C ASP A 297 -1.54 13.16 -26.20
N LEU A 298 -2.16 13.99 -25.35
CA LEU A 298 -3.63 14.12 -25.29
C LEU A 298 -4.21 14.75 -26.57
N LEU A 299 -3.56 15.79 -27.10
CA LEU A 299 -3.98 16.46 -28.34
C LEU A 299 -4.02 15.48 -29.52
N TYR A 300 -3.07 14.56 -29.56
CA TYR A 300 -2.95 13.55 -30.61
C TYR A 300 -3.73 12.26 -30.34
N THR A 301 -4.61 12.24 -29.33
CA THR A 301 -5.58 11.14 -29.18
C THR A 301 -6.65 11.21 -30.26
N GLY A 302 -7.05 10.05 -30.82
CA GLY A 302 -7.99 10.00 -31.95
C GLY A 302 -9.29 10.78 -31.71
N HIS A 303 -9.86 10.71 -30.50
CA HIS A 303 -11.06 11.47 -30.16
C HIS A 303 -10.87 12.99 -30.25
N ILE A 304 -9.72 13.52 -29.82
CA ILE A 304 -9.44 14.96 -29.91
C ILE A 304 -9.19 15.34 -31.37
N GLN A 305 -8.33 14.59 -32.06
CA GLN A 305 -7.98 14.89 -33.45
C GLN A 305 -9.19 14.88 -34.39
N GLU A 306 -10.05 13.87 -34.29
CA GLU A 306 -11.23 13.71 -35.15
C GLU A 306 -12.26 14.82 -34.95
N ASN A 307 -12.34 15.40 -33.76
CA ASN A 307 -13.36 16.37 -33.41
C ASN A 307 -12.83 17.81 -33.27
N PHE A 308 -11.52 18.02 -33.34
CA PHE A 308 -10.87 19.31 -33.07
C PHE A 308 -11.46 20.47 -33.88
N SER A 309 -11.71 20.26 -35.17
CA SER A 309 -12.25 21.28 -36.10
C SER A 309 -13.67 21.73 -35.76
N THR A 310 -14.38 20.99 -34.92
CA THR A 310 -15.78 21.27 -34.52
C THR A 310 -15.90 21.84 -33.11
N MET A 311 -14.81 21.82 -32.33
CA MET A 311 -14.80 22.26 -30.94
C MET A 311 -14.58 23.78 -30.83
N ASP A 312 -15.24 24.41 -29.86
CA ASP A 312 -14.78 25.70 -29.35
C ASP A 312 -13.74 25.49 -28.23
N CYS A 313 -13.10 26.58 -27.78
CA CYS A 313 -12.06 26.51 -26.76
C CYS A 313 -12.54 25.85 -25.46
N GLY A 314 -13.80 26.06 -25.05
CA GLY A 314 -14.35 25.46 -23.84
C GLY A 314 -14.51 23.95 -23.98
N SER A 315 -15.14 23.53 -25.07
CA SER A 315 -15.38 22.13 -25.43
C SER A 315 -14.07 21.36 -25.65
N PHE A 316 -13.07 22.01 -26.25
CA PHE A 316 -11.73 21.43 -26.42
C PHE A 316 -11.06 21.14 -25.06
N ILE A 317 -11.04 22.12 -24.16
CA ILE A 317 -10.43 21.95 -22.83
C ILE A 317 -11.16 20.89 -22.02
N GLU A 318 -12.49 20.85 -22.09
CA GLU A 318 -13.30 19.81 -21.46
C GLU A 318 -13.00 18.42 -22.04
N ALA A 319 -12.92 18.29 -23.37
CA ALA A 319 -12.57 17.04 -24.03
C ALA A 319 -11.16 16.55 -23.63
N MET A 320 -10.18 17.45 -23.56
CA MET A 320 -8.81 17.13 -23.11
C MET A 320 -8.80 16.61 -21.67
N LYS A 321 -9.56 17.25 -20.76
CA LYS A 321 -9.71 16.80 -19.37
C LYS A 321 -10.38 15.44 -19.26
N ASN A 322 -11.45 15.21 -20.04
CA ASN A 322 -12.15 13.92 -20.08
C ASN A 322 -11.26 12.80 -20.64
N CYS A 323 -10.43 13.11 -21.64
CA CYS A 323 -9.44 12.19 -22.19
C CYS A 323 -8.37 11.85 -21.15
N ASN A 324 -7.84 12.85 -20.43
CA ASN A 324 -6.90 12.64 -19.32
C ASN A 324 -7.48 11.74 -18.22
N ASN A 325 -8.72 11.98 -17.79
CA ASN A 325 -9.42 11.13 -16.80
C ASN A 325 -9.59 9.69 -17.32
N SER A 326 -10.01 9.54 -18.58
CA SER A 326 -10.15 8.22 -19.21
C SER A 326 -8.82 7.46 -19.27
N LEU A 327 -7.72 8.12 -19.64
CA LEU A 327 -6.39 7.51 -19.64
C LEU A 327 -5.94 7.11 -18.24
N ALA A 328 -6.14 7.97 -17.24
CA ALA A 328 -5.82 7.65 -15.84
C ALA A 328 -6.58 6.39 -15.37
N ARG A 329 -7.87 6.34 -15.66
CA ARG A 329 -8.73 5.18 -15.38
C ARG A 329 -8.22 3.89 -16.03
N TYR A 330 -7.94 3.90 -17.33
CA TYR A 330 -7.52 2.68 -18.04
C TYR A 330 -6.07 2.27 -17.72
N ARG A 331 -5.19 3.21 -17.37
CA ARG A 331 -3.84 2.89 -16.84
C ARG A 331 -3.95 2.19 -15.49
N ALA A 332 -4.82 2.67 -14.59
CA ALA A 332 -5.09 2.00 -13.32
C ALA A 332 -5.68 0.59 -13.52
N LEU A 333 -6.63 0.45 -14.45
CA LEU A 333 -7.15 -0.87 -14.85
C LEU A 333 -6.02 -1.80 -15.31
N GLY A 334 -5.08 -1.32 -16.13
CA GLY A 334 -3.93 -2.11 -16.56
C GLY A 334 -3.12 -2.66 -15.39
N GLY A 335 -2.93 -1.87 -14.33
CA GLY A 335 -2.27 -2.31 -13.09
C GLY A 335 -3.02 -3.43 -12.37
N TYR A 336 -4.36 -3.31 -12.28
CA TYR A 336 -5.21 -4.37 -11.73
C TYR A 336 -5.19 -5.63 -12.59
N CYS A 337 -5.29 -5.51 -13.91
CA CYS A 337 -5.20 -6.63 -14.85
C CYS A 337 -3.85 -7.35 -14.72
N LEU A 338 -2.76 -6.62 -14.57
CA LEU A 338 -1.43 -7.19 -14.34
C LEU A 338 -1.41 -8.05 -13.06
N LEU A 339 -2.00 -7.57 -11.96
CA LEU A 339 -2.14 -8.36 -10.74
C LEU A 339 -3.03 -9.59 -10.93
N LEU A 340 -4.18 -9.45 -11.60
CA LEU A 340 -5.11 -10.56 -11.86
C LEU A 340 -4.51 -11.66 -12.76
N GLN A 341 -3.54 -11.32 -13.61
CA GLN A 341 -2.81 -12.30 -14.42
C GLN A 341 -1.68 -13.00 -13.65
N ASN A 342 -1.35 -12.56 -12.44
CA ASN A 342 -0.30 -13.15 -11.63
C ASN A 342 -0.84 -14.26 -10.71
N GLU A 343 -0.29 -15.47 -10.80
CA GLU A 343 -0.66 -16.64 -9.96
C GLU A 343 -0.31 -16.44 -8.46
N GLY A 344 0.57 -15.48 -8.18
CA GLY A 344 0.89 -15.02 -6.84
C GLY A 344 -0.27 -14.33 -6.14
N VAL A 345 -1.26 -13.80 -6.88
CA VAL A 345 -2.47 -13.17 -6.32
C VAL A 345 -3.53 -14.24 -6.04
N LYS A 346 -3.90 -14.40 -4.77
CA LYS A 346 -4.81 -15.43 -4.28
C LYS A 346 -6.27 -14.99 -4.30
N GLU A 347 -7.18 -15.97 -4.28
CA GLU A 347 -8.63 -15.77 -4.43
C GLU A 347 -9.21 -14.65 -3.54
N GLN A 348 -8.80 -14.57 -2.28
CA GLN A 348 -9.27 -13.51 -1.39
C GLN A 348 -8.91 -12.10 -1.90
N LEU A 349 -7.68 -11.91 -2.41
CA LEU A 349 -7.27 -10.63 -2.97
C LEU A 349 -7.90 -10.41 -4.36
N ARG A 350 -8.05 -11.45 -5.18
CA ARG A 350 -8.77 -11.37 -6.46
C ARG A 350 -10.19 -10.86 -6.26
N PHE A 351 -10.89 -11.38 -5.25
CA PHE A 351 -12.22 -10.92 -4.87
C PHE A 351 -12.23 -9.42 -4.53
N CYS A 352 -11.30 -8.96 -3.68
CA CYS A 352 -11.20 -7.54 -3.35
C CYS A 352 -10.85 -6.66 -4.57
N ILE A 353 -10.03 -7.16 -5.51
CA ILE A 353 -9.73 -6.47 -6.76
C ILE A 353 -10.99 -6.36 -7.63
N HIS A 354 -11.76 -7.44 -7.79
CA HIS A 354 -13.01 -7.41 -8.54
C HIS A 354 -14.02 -6.44 -7.91
N GLN A 355 -14.11 -6.37 -6.58
CA GLN A 355 -14.92 -5.36 -5.89
C GLN A 355 -14.44 -3.93 -6.19
N ALA A 356 -13.12 -3.68 -6.16
CA ALA A 356 -12.59 -2.36 -6.48
C ALA A 356 -12.90 -1.92 -7.92
N LEU A 357 -12.97 -2.90 -8.83
CA LEU A 357 -13.32 -2.73 -10.24
C LEU A 357 -14.84 -2.75 -10.53
N GLY A 358 -15.69 -3.08 -9.55
CA GLY A 358 -17.14 -3.16 -9.72
C GLY A 358 -17.61 -4.37 -10.55
N VAL A 359 -16.86 -5.47 -10.55
CA VAL A 359 -17.15 -6.71 -11.30
C VAL A 359 -17.20 -7.94 -10.40
N GLU A 360 -17.44 -7.77 -9.10
CA GLU A 360 -17.46 -8.86 -8.13
C GLU A 360 -18.55 -9.90 -8.39
N ILE A 361 -19.69 -9.48 -8.98
CA ILE A 361 -20.81 -10.35 -9.31
C ILE A 361 -20.49 -11.19 -10.55
N ASN A 362 -19.85 -10.59 -11.55
CA ASN A 362 -19.51 -11.24 -12.81
C ASN A 362 -18.10 -10.84 -13.28
N PRO A 363 -17.05 -11.51 -12.78
CA PRO A 363 -15.67 -11.23 -13.17
C PRO A 363 -15.40 -11.37 -14.68
N ASN A 364 -16.25 -12.13 -15.40
CA ASN A 364 -16.11 -12.35 -16.84
C ASN A 364 -16.48 -11.10 -17.68
N GLU A 365 -17.06 -10.06 -17.08
CA GLU A 365 -17.24 -8.76 -17.76
C GLU A 365 -15.90 -8.14 -18.16
N LEU A 366 -14.85 -8.41 -17.39
CA LEU A 366 -13.49 -8.05 -17.76
C LEU A 366 -12.91 -9.14 -18.67
N THR A 367 -13.06 -8.96 -19.98
CA THR A 367 -12.64 -9.96 -20.98
C THR A 367 -11.10 -10.02 -21.13
N ASP A 368 -10.58 -11.14 -21.65
CA ASP A 368 -9.15 -11.27 -21.99
C ASP A 368 -8.68 -10.16 -22.95
N LYS A 369 -9.56 -9.69 -23.84
CA LYS A 369 -9.29 -8.59 -24.77
C LYS A 369 -9.17 -7.25 -24.04
N ASP A 370 -10.07 -6.98 -23.09
CA ASP A 370 -10.00 -5.78 -22.25
C ASP A 370 -8.73 -5.77 -21.39
N MET A 371 -8.37 -6.92 -20.80
CA MET A 371 -7.12 -7.06 -20.05
C MET A 371 -5.89 -6.82 -20.93
N LEU A 372 -5.87 -7.35 -22.16
CA LEU A 372 -4.76 -7.15 -23.11
C LEU A 372 -4.57 -5.68 -23.46
N ASP A 373 -5.67 -4.99 -23.80
CA ASP A 373 -5.63 -3.58 -24.18
C ASP A 373 -5.21 -2.70 -23.00
N ALA A 374 -5.69 -3.00 -21.78
CA ALA A 374 -5.28 -2.29 -20.57
C ALA A 374 -3.80 -2.50 -20.23
N ILE A 375 -3.26 -3.72 -20.40
CA ILE A 375 -1.84 -4.02 -20.18
C ILE A 375 -0.96 -3.31 -21.20
N ARG A 376 -1.37 -3.24 -22.47
CA ARG A 376 -0.65 -2.47 -23.50
C ARG A 376 -0.58 -0.99 -23.15
N LEU A 377 -1.71 -0.42 -22.70
CA LEU A 377 -1.74 0.97 -22.26
C LEU A 377 -0.81 1.22 -21.05
N LEU A 378 -0.79 0.29 -20.08
CA LEU A 378 0.12 0.35 -18.94
C LEU A 378 1.59 0.24 -19.36
N LYS A 379 1.90 -0.65 -20.31
CA LYS A 379 3.25 -0.82 -20.85
C LYS A 379 3.75 0.47 -21.48
N THR A 380 2.96 1.08 -22.37
CA THR A 380 3.30 2.37 -23.00
C THR A 380 3.50 3.47 -21.94
N TYR A 381 2.68 3.47 -20.88
CA TYR A 381 2.86 4.39 -19.75
C TYR A 381 4.23 4.23 -19.07
N PHE A 382 4.67 2.99 -18.79
CA PHE A 382 5.98 2.75 -18.19
C PHE A 382 7.16 3.05 -19.12
N GLU A 383 7.00 2.81 -20.42
CA GLU A 383 7.99 3.15 -21.45
C GLU A 383 8.19 4.68 -21.54
N ALA A 384 7.10 5.44 -21.48
CA ALA A 384 7.13 6.91 -21.45
C ALA A 384 7.63 7.49 -20.12
N ASN A 385 7.54 6.73 -19.01
CA ASN A 385 7.91 7.19 -17.67
C ASN A 385 8.99 6.29 -17.03
N PRO A 386 10.21 6.19 -17.60
CA PRO A 386 11.24 5.25 -17.13
C PRO A 386 11.77 5.56 -15.73
N LYS A 387 11.53 6.76 -15.21
CA LYS A 387 11.95 7.19 -13.87
C LYS A 387 10.86 7.04 -12.80
N VAL A 388 9.70 6.46 -13.14
CA VAL A 388 8.63 6.29 -12.15
C VAL A 388 9.09 5.40 -10.98
N GLU A 389 8.86 5.88 -9.77
CA GLU A 389 9.19 5.20 -8.51
C GLU A 389 7.90 4.67 -7.88
N LEU A 390 7.71 3.36 -7.95
CA LEU A 390 6.57 2.66 -7.36
C LEU A 390 7.06 1.58 -6.39
N ASN A 391 6.16 1.01 -5.59
CA ASN A 391 6.47 -0.16 -4.80
C ASN A 391 6.46 -1.42 -5.69
N PHE A 392 7.63 -1.82 -6.18
CA PHE A 392 7.79 -2.98 -7.06
C PHE A 392 8.06 -4.30 -6.31
N ASP A 393 7.95 -4.33 -4.98
CA ASP A 393 8.38 -5.46 -4.16
C ASP A 393 7.62 -6.75 -4.45
N PHE A 394 6.36 -6.64 -4.89
CA PHE A 394 5.54 -7.79 -5.29
C PHE A 394 6.17 -8.56 -6.47
N PHE A 395 6.72 -7.83 -7.43
CA PHE A 395 7.35 -8.40 -8.62
C PHE A 395 8.84 -8.71 -8.39
N GLY A 396 9.40 -8.34 -7.24
CA GLY A 396 10.84 -8.44 -6.98
C GLY A 396 11.66 -7.35 -7.69
N GLY A 397 11.03 -6.21 -8.02
CA GLY A 397 11.69 -5.06 -8.63
C GLY A 397 11.16 -4.69 -10.02
N LYS A 398 11.54 -3.50 -10.49
CA LYS A 398 11.06 -2.91 -11.77
C LYS A 398 11.39 -3.76 -12.99
N GLY A 399 12.61 -4.32 -13.05
CA GLY A 399 13.03 -5.17 -14.17
C GLY A 399 12.15 -6.42 -14.31
N SER A 400 11.91 -7.12 -13.20
CA SER A 400 11.04 -8.30 -13.15
C SER A 400 9.59 -7.99 -13.50
N MET A 401 9.08 -6.83 -13.05
CA MET A 401 7.75 -6.35 -13.46
C MET A 401 7.67 -6.13 -14.97
N ASN A 402 8.66 -5.48 -15.58
CA ASN A 402 8.67 -5.24 -17.02
C ASN A 402 8.70 -6.55 -17.82
N THR A 403 9.49 -7.54 -17.38
CA THR A 403 9.46 -8.89 -17.95
C THR A 403 8.08 -9.52 -17.82
N PHE A 404 7.45 -9.38 -16.65
CA PHE A 404 6.12 -9.93 -16.41
C PHE A 404 5.04 -9.27 -17.27
N ILE A 405 5.11 -7.95 -17.50
CA ILE A 405 4.22 -7.23 -18.43
C ILE A 405 4.33 -7.82 -19.84
N LEU A 406 5.55 -8.01 -20.36
CA LEU A 406 5.78 -8.57 -21.69
C LEU A 406 5.25 -10.01 -21.82
N GLN A 407 5.51 -10.85 -20.81
CA GLN A 407 5.02 -12.22 -20.79
C GLN A 407 3.49 -12.28 -20.75
N THR A 408 2.87 -11.40 -19.96
CA THR A 408 1.41 -11.32 -19.83
C THR A 408 0.77 -10.84 -21.13
N GLU A 409 1.34 -9.81 -21.77
CA GLU A 409 0.90 -9.32 -23.07
C GLU A 409 0.91 -10.46 -24.12
N LEU A 410 2.02 -11.21 -24.19
CA LEU A 410 2.14 -12.35 -25.12
C LEU A 410 1.14 -13.46 -24.82
N ALA A 411 0.91 -13.78 -23.53
CA ALA A 411 -0.02 -14.82 -23.13
C ALA A 411 -1.47 -14.45 -23.48
N LEU A 412 -1.89 -13.22 -23.18
CA LEU A 412 -3.23 -12.73 -23.49
C LEU A 412 -3.46 -12.59 -25.00
N ALA A 413 -2.47 -12.12 -25.77
CA ALA A 413 -2.57 -12.05 -27.22
C ALA A 413 -2.85 -13.41 -27.85
N LYS A 414 -2.22 -14.48 -27.35
CA LYS A 414 -2.50 -15.86 -27.79
C LYS A 414 -3.92 -16.32 -27.44
N LYS A 415 -4.40 -16.02 -26.23
CA LYS A 415 -5.78 -16.36 -25.80
C LYS A 415 -6.82 -15.69 -26.70
N VAL A 416 -6.68 -14.38 -26.91
CA VAL A 416 -7.59 -13.61 -27.77
C VAL A 416 -7.61 -14.15 -29.20
N GLN A 417 -6.46 -14.47 -29.79
CA GLN A 417 -6.41 -15.08 -31.13
C GLN A 417 -7.11 -16.45 -31.19
N THR A 418 -6.97 -17.25 -30.14
CA THR A 418 -7.60 -18.59 -30.07
C THR A 418 -9.11 -18.48 -29.96
N VAL A 419 -9.62 -17.54 -29.17
CA VAL A 419 -11.06 -17.27 -29.03
C VAL A 419 -11.66 -16.78 -30.35
N ASN A 420 -10.97 -15.86 -31.05
CA ASN A 420 -11.44 -15.36 -32.35
C ASN A 420 -11.52 -16.48 -33.38
N LYS A 421 -10.49 -17.34 -33.48
CA LYS A 421 -10.50 -18.51 -34.37
C LYS A 421 -11.64 -19.48 -34.05
N ALA A 422 -11.86 -19.79 -32.77
CA ALA A 422 -12.95 -20.67 -32.36
C ALA A 422 -14.35 -20.07 -32.66
N GLN A 423 -14.49 -18.74 -32.66
CA GLN A 423 -15.72 -18.07 -33.06
C GLN A 423 -15.93 -18.08 -34.58
N GLU A 424 -14.86 -17.89 -35.36
CA GLU A 424 -14.87 -18.00 -36.82
C GLU A 424 -15.26 -19.42 -37.26
N ASP A 425 -14.61 -20.46 -36.72
CA ASP A 425 -14.89 -21.87 -37.04
C ASP A 425 -16.33 -22.29 -36.71
N ASN A 426 -16.90 -21.78 -35.61
CA ASN A 426 -18.29 -22.03 -35.21
C ASN A 426 -19.32 -21.24 -36.05
N SER A 427 -18.92 -20.10 -36.62
CA SER A 427 -19.77 -19.31 -37.51
C SER A 427 -19.88 -19.95 -38.90
N GLU A 428 -18.79 -20.56 -39.38
CA GLU A 428 -18.75 -21.29 -40.66
C GLU A 428 -19.49 -22.64 -40.61
N THR A 429 -19.51 -23.32 -39.45
CA THR A 429 -20.30 -24.56 -39.27
C THR A 429 -21.81 -24.32 -39.13
N ARG A 430 -22.24 -23.13 -38.68
CA ARG A 430 -23.68 -22.78 -38.61
C ARG A 430 -24.25 -22.36 -39.96
N THR A 431 -23.49 -21.66 -40.79
CA THR A 431 -23.91 -21.26 -42.15
C THR A 431 -24.00 -22.44 -43.12
N THR A 432 -23.27 -23.53 -42.87
CA THR A 432 -23.36 -24.78 -43.67
C THR A 432 -24.54 -25.68 -43.29
N SER A 433 -25.23 -25.44 -42.17
CA SER A 433 -26.36 -26.29 -41.72
C SER A 433 -27.75 -25.90 -42.28
N LEU A 434 -27.85 -24.85 -43.10
CA LEU A 434 -29.11 -24.38 -43.69
C LEU A 434 -29.32 -24.79 -45.17
N PHE A 435 -28.47 -25.68 -45.69
CA PHE A 435 -28.65 -26.31 -47.00
C PHE A 435 -28.64 -27.83 -46.86
N VAL A 436 -29.74 -28.42 -46.38
CA VAL A 436 -30.12 -29.81 -46.65
C VAL A 436 -31.60 -29.86 -46.97
#